data_AF-A0A4S3KGP6-F1
#
_entry.id   AF-A0A4S3KGP6-F1
#
_cell.length_a   1.000
_cell.length_b   1.000
_cell.length_c   1.000
_cell.angle_alpha   90.00
_cell.angle_beta   90.00
_cell.angle_gamma   90.00
#
_symmetry.space_group_name_H-M   'P 1'
#
loop_
_entity.id
_entity.type
_entity.pdbx_description
1 polymer ?
#
loop_
_entity_poly.entity_id
_entity_poly.type
_entity_poly.pdbx_seq_one_letter_code
_entity_poly.pdbx_strand_id
1 'polypeptide(L)'
;MNQRASATELLPTLDLSGPALRSGFEELVAAAEPGGGIDVYLTALQFKSRLFGEWFLGKQSAALDTPRFLGLCTFMPTVRRRVGAWLGSNDFADLHRQLLLLMQPGTTVQTRLDAFVAAFPADRTCRWARDLAAEVLHFCAPDETPLMTRWMWDAQSGSGVLREIWFNDDGRELDPRNISDRLPTFLALKSELETFLRDNGTYRDFGLMQDLLCAHIYSRYINDRGSTYLKGDFAGTEDAMAHTRRLLGLDCYERDGIRMKVKLPETMSVALATPLQLDA
;
A
#
# COMPACT_ATOMS: atom_id res chain seq x y z
N MET A 1 -19.07 19.09 20.02
CA MET A 1 -20.47 18.81 19.64
C MET A 1 -20.42 17.91 18.42
N ASN A 2 -20.64 16.61 18.63
CA ASN A 2 -20.41 15.55 17.65
C ASN A 2 -21.39 15.64 16.48
N GLN A 3 -20.89 15.87 15.27
CA GLN A 3 -21.60 15.49 14.05
C GLN A 3 -21.41 13.98 13.83
N ARG A 4 -22.19 13.18 14.56
CA ARG A 4 -22.58 11.85 14.09
C ARG A 4 -23.99 11.98 13.51
N ALA A 5 -24.06 12.22 12.21
CA ALA A 5 -25.22 12.04 11.35
C ALA A 5 -24.70 12.01 9.91
N SER A 6 -25.22 11.27 8.95
CA SER A 6 -26.27 10.24 8.90
C SER A 6 -26.27 9.78 7.44
N ALA A 7 -25.71 8.60 7.21
CA ALA A 7 -25.97 7.69 6.09
C ALA A 7 -25.11 6.46 6.40
N THR A 8 -25.70 5.44 7.00
CA THR A 8 -25.07 4.12 6.98
C THR A 8 -25.22 3.65 5.53
N GLU A 9 -24.30 4.07 4.65
CA GLU A 9 -24.01 3.28 3.46
C GLU A 9 -23.62 1.90 4.00
N LEU A 10 -24.55 0.95 3.86
CA LEU A 10 -24.21 -0.45 4.05
C LEU A 10 -23.04 -0.70 3.11
N LEU A 11 -21.90 -1.08 3.69
CA LEU A 11 -20.72 -1.44 2.92
C LEU A 11 -21.14 -2.54 1.92
N PRO A 12 -20.62 -2.51 0.68
CA PRO A 12 -20.90 -3.58 -0.26
C PRO A 12 -20.43 -4.90 0.33
N THR A 13 -21.17 -5.98 0.12
CA THR A 13 -20.67 -7.33 0.40
C THR A 13 -19.79 -7.75 -0.77
N LEU A 14 -18.57 -8.17 -0.47
CA LEU A 14 -17.63 -8.66 -1.47
C LEU A 14 -17.74 -10.18 -1.62
N ASP A 15 -18.11 -10.93 -0.59
CA ASP A 15 -18.12 -12.40 -0.65
C ASP A 15 -16.73 -12.95 -1.00
N LEU A 16 -15.73 -12.60 -0.19
CA LEU A 16 -14.36 -13.06 -0.43
C LEU A 16 -14.25 -14.59 -0.39
N SER A 17 -13.49 -15.16 -1.34
CA SER A 17 -13.28 -16.60 -1.45
C SER A 17 -12.48 -17.15 -0.28
N GLY A 18 -13.18 -17.80 0.65
CA GLY A 18 -12.59 -18.53 1.76
C GLY A 18 -11.49 -19.53 1.33
N PRO A 19 -11.67 -20.35 0.28
CA PRO A 19 -10.61 -21.22 -0.23
C PRO A 19 -9.36 -20.47 -0.70
N ALA A 20 -9.52 -19.38 -1.45
CA ALA A 20 -8.37 -18.60 -1.95
C ALA A 20 -7.61 -17.93 -0.79
N LEU A 21 -8.34 -17.38 0.19
CA LEU A 21 -7.76 -16.78 1.39
C LEU A 21 -7.01 -17.80 2.25
N ARG A 22 -7.57 -19.00 2.47
CA ARG A 22 -6.89 -20.08 3.22
C ARG A 22 -5.59 -20.51 2.56
N SER A 23 -5.62 -20.81 1.25
CA SER A 23 -4.41 -21.17 0.49
C SER A 23 -3.37 -20.04 0.55
N GLY A 24 -3.79 -18.79 0.34
CA GLY A 24 -2.89 -17.64 0.43
C GLY A 24 -2.28 -17.43 1.81
N PHE A 25 -3.04 -17.71 2.87
CA PHE A 25 -2.56 -17.59 4.25
C PHE A 25 -1.57 -18.70 4.62
N GLU A 26 -1.86 -19.95 4.27
CA GLU A 26 -0.96 -21.10 4.48
C GLU A 26 0.36 -20.91 3.72
N GLU A 27 0.29 -20.45 2.46
CA GLU A 27 1.46 -20.14 1.64
C GLU A 27 2.28 -18.99 2.24
N LEU A 28 1.62 -17.93 2.73
CA LEU A 28 2.30 -16.82 3.40
C LEU A 28 3.08 -17.29 4.63
N VAL A 29 2.45 -18.10 5.50
CA VAL A 29 3.10 -18.65 6.69
C VAL A 29 4.35 -19.42 6.27
N ALA A 30 4.21 -20.39 5.36
CA ALA A 30 5.31 -21.21 4.89
C ALA A 30 6.44 -20.41 4.21
N ALA A 31 6.09 -19.39 3.41
CA ALA A 31 7.06 -18.54 2.72
C ALA A 31 7.81 -17.60 3.68
N ALA A 32 7.17 -17.21 4.80
CA ALA A 32 7.78 -16.34 5.79
C ALA A 32 8.74 -17.08 6.74
N GLU A 33 8.55 -18.39 6.98
CA GLU A 33 9.36 -19.21 7.91
C GLU A 33 10.89 -19.04 7.73
N PRO A 34 11.47 -19.17 6.52
CA PRO A 34 12.93 -19.02 6.35
C PRO A 34 13.45 -17.63 6.71
N GLY A 35 12.59 -16.61 6.67
CA GLY A 35 12.89 -15.22 7.01
C GLY A 35 12.65 -14.85 8.48
N GLY A 36 12.37 -15.82 9.35
CA GLY A 36 12.03 -15.58 10.76
C GLY A 36 10.54 -15.44 11.05
N GLY A 37 9.69 -15.88 10.11
CA GLY A 37 8.24 -15.89 10.26
C GLY A 37 7.57 -14.54 9.99
N ILE A 38 6.24 -14.53 10.08
CA ILE A 38 5.38 -13.37 9.78
C ILE A 38 5.73 -12.14 10.64
N ASP A 39 6.10 -12.36 11.91
CA ASP A 39 6.36 -11.28 12.88
C ASP A 39 7.49 -10.33 12.43
N VAL A 40 8.48 -10.82 11.69
CA VAL A 40 9.56 -9.98 11.13
C VAL A 40 8.99 -8.96 10.13
N TYR A 41 8.07 -9.40 9.27
CA TYR A 41 7.44 -8.55 8.26
C TYR A 41 6.47 -7.55 8.91
N LEU A 42 5.69 -7.99 9.90
CA LEU A 42 4.82 -7.11 10.68
C LEU A 42 5.64 -6.04 11.43
N THR A 43 6.77 -6.41 12.02
CA THR A 43 7.67 -5.46 12.68
C THR A 43 8.19 -4.41 11.69
N ALA A 44 8.57 -4.82 10.48
CA ALA A 44 9.03 -3.90 9.44
C ALA A 44 7.90 -2.97 8.92
N LEU A 45 6.66 -3.46 8.84
CA LEU A 45 5.49 -2.66 8.51
C LEU A 45 5.12 -1.68 9.63
N GLN A 46 5.21 -2.10 10.89
CA GLN A 46 5.03 -1.22 12.04
C GLN A 46 6.07 -0.11 12.07
N PHE A 47 7.33 -0.41 11.75
CA PHE A 47 8.37 0.63 11.59
C PHE A 47 7.99 1.63 10.49
N LYS A 48 7.57 1.14 9.31
CA LYS A 48 7.11 2.01 8.21
C LYS A 48 5.95 2.90 8.67
N SER A 49 4.96 2.34 9.37
CA SER A 49 3.83 3.09 9.91
C SER A 49 4.26 4.18 10.90
N ARG A 50 5.15 3.87 11.85
CA ARG A 50 5.69 4.86 12.80
C ARG A 50 6.41 6.00 12.08
N LEU A 51 7.24 5.67 11.09
CA LEU A 51 7.97 6.65 10.31
C LEU A 51 7.01 7.59 9.55
N PHE A 52 5.94 7.06 8.98
CA PHE A 52 4.91 7.86 8.33
C PHE A 52 4.15 8.74 9.32
N GLY A 53 3.77 8.18 10.47
CA GLY A 53 3.13 8.93 11.56
C GLY A 53 3.97 10.11 12.01
N GLU A 54 5.28 9.93 12.21
CA GLU A 54 6.20 10.99 12.59
C GLU A 54 6.21 12.14 11.57
N TRP A 55 6.36 11.82 10.28
CA TRP A 55 6.55 12.83 9.23
C TRP A 55 5.26 13.42 8.67
N PHE A 56 4.10 12.78 8.83
CA PHE A 56 2.83 13.28 8.26
C PHE A 56 1.77 13.67 9.30
N LEU A 57 1.80 13.10 10.51
CA LEU A 57 0.91 13.48 11.62
C LEU A 57 1.63 14.27 12.71
N GLY A 58 2.95 14.09 12.85
CA GLY A 58 3.76 14.72 13.88
C GLY A 58 4.05 16.20 13.64
N LYS A 59 4.80 16.79 14.59
CA LYS A 59 5.30 18.17 14.52
C LYS A 59 6.23 18.38 13.33
N GLN A 60 6.85 17.30 12.86
CA GLN A 60 7.77 17.27 11.73
C GLN A 60 7.07 17.48 10.38
N SER A 61 5.74 17.36 10.31
CA SER A 61 4.97 17.53 9.08
C SER A 61 5.23 18.86 8.38
N ALA A 62 5.36 19.96 9.12
CA ALA A 62 5.67 21.28 8.55
C ALA A 62 7.13 21.42 8.07
N ALA A 63 8.05 20.59 8.58
CA ALA A 63 9.47 20.61 8.28
C ALA A 63 9.91 19.55 7.26
N LEU A 64 8.97 18.77 6.71
CA LEU A 64 9.25 17.79 5.69
C LEU A 64 9.80 18.50 4.44
N ASP A 65 11.01 18.14 4.03
CA ASP A 65 11.68 18.66 2.84
C ASP A 65 11.84 17.59 1.76
N THR A 66 12.28 17.99 0.57
CA THR A 66 12.37 17.11 -0.60
C THR A 66 13.20 15.84 -0.34
N PRO A 67 14.42 15.90 0.23
CA PRO A 67 15.22 14.70 0.49
C PRO A 67 14.52 13.71 1.43
N ARG A 68 13.90 14.19 2.51
CA ARG A 68 13.18 13.32 3.46
C ARG A 68 11.91 12.75 2.86
N PHE A 69 11.17 13.54 2.10
CA PHE A 69 10.01 13.04 1.38
C PHE A 69 10.37 11.94 0.38
N LEU A 70 11.47 12.09 -0.37
CA LEU A 70 12.00 11.04 -1.23
C LEU A 70 12.46 9.82 -0.40
N GLY A 71 13.01 10.05 0.80
CA GLY A 71 13.24 9.01 1.81
C GLY A 71 12.01 8.16 2.08
N LEU A 72 10.88 8.79 2.41
CA LEU A 72 9.61 8.11 2.68
C LEU A 72 9.07 7.39 1.44
N CYS A 73 9.21 8.01 0.26
CA CYS A 73 8.78 7.42 -1.00
C CYS A 73 9.50 6.11 -1.31
N THR A 74 10.70 5.86 -0.77
CA THR A 74 11.41 4.56 -0.93
C THR A 74 10.53 3.37 -0.53
N PHE A 75 9.64 3.55 0.46
CA PHE A 75 8.70 2.54 0.93
C PHE A 75 7.43 2.39 0.07
N MET A 76 7.31 3.15 -1.02
CA MET A 76 6.12 3.20 -1.89
C MET A 76 6.50 2.79 -3.32
N PRO A 77 6.50 1.50 -3.66
CA PRO A 77 6.99 0.96 -4.94
C PRO A 77 6.33 1.55 -6.18
N THR A 78 5.03 1.83 -6.09
CA THR A 78 4.20 2.43 -7.14
C THR A 78 4.50 3.93 -7.34
N VAL A 79 5.03 4.59 -6.31
CA VAL A 79 5.34 6.03 -6.27
C VAL A 79 6.81 6.31 -6.57
N ARG A 80 7.76 5.58 -5.93
CA ARG A 80 9.22 5.80 -6.01
C ARG A 80 9.82 5.80 -7.40
N ARG A 81 9.14 5.15 -8.34
CA ARG A 81 9.56 5.08 -9.75
C ARG A 81 9.23 6.36 -10.54
N ARG A 82 8.29 7.18 -10.08
CA ARG A 82 7.70 8.29 -10.84
C ARG A 82 7.83 9.64 -10.15
N VAL A 83 7.73 9.67 -8.82
CA VAL A 83 7.66 10.93 -8.06
C VAL A 83 8.90 11.81 -8.23
N GLY A 84 10.10 11.23 -8.28
CA GLY A 84 11.31 12.02 -8.45
C GLY A 84 11.46 12.62 -9.85
N ALA A 85 10.94 11.95 -10.88
CA ALA A 85 10.87 12.55 -12.22
C ALA A 85 9.90 13.73 -12.25
N TRP A 86 8.76 13.61 -11.55
CA TRP A 86 7.79 14.70 -11.42
C TRP A 86 8.37 15.90 -10.66
N LEU A 87 9.11 15.66 -9.57
CA LEU A 87 9.80 16.71 -8.79
C LEU A 87 10.98 17.35 -9.54
N GLY A 88 11.46 16.75 -10.63
CA GLY A 88 12.41 17.41 -11.52
C GLY A 88 11.82 18.58 -12.31
N SER A 89 10.49 18.66 -12.40
CA SER A 89 9.78 19.69 -13.17
C SER A 89 8.74 20.47 -12.35
N ASN A 90 8.55 20.14 -11.08
CA ASN A 90 7.54 20.72 -10.21
C ASN A 90 8.12 21.03 -8.84
N ASP A 91 7.58 22.05 -8.18
CA ASP A 91 8.02 22.44 -6.85
C ASP A 91 7.48 21.47 -5.79
N PHE A 92 8.37 21.01 -4.91
CA PHE A 92 7.99 20.22 -3.75
C PHE A 92 7.07 20.98 -2.79
N ALA A 93 7.18 22.31 -2.70
CA ALA A 93 6.35 23.12 -1.81
C ALA A 93 4.85 23.00 -2.15
N ASP A 94 4.49 22.86 -3.42
CA ASP A 94 3.10 22.66 -3.82
C ASP A 94 2.60 21.25 -3.47
N LEU A 95 3.43 20.22 -3.69
CA LEU A 95 3.12 18.84 -3.27
C LEU A 95 2.96 18.75 -1.74
N HIS A 96 3.87 19.38 -1.00
CA HIS A 96 3.84 19.41 0.45
C HIS A 96 2.56 20.07 0.98
N ARG A 97 2.12 21.18 0.37
CA ARG A 97 0.83 21.81 0.69
C ARG A 97 -0.34 20.84 0.49
N GLN A 98 -0.36 20.09 -0.62
CA GLN A 98 -1.40 19.08 -0.86
C GLN A 98 -1.35 17.93 0.16
N LEU A 99 -0.16 17.49 0.58
CA LEU A 99 0.01 16.48 1.63
C LEU A 99 -0.52 16.97 2.99
N LEU A 100 -0.30 18.24 3.33
CA LEU A 100 -0.85 18.84 4.55
C LEU A 100 -2.39 18.88 4.51
N LEU A 101 -2.97 19.26 3.37
CA LEU A 101 -4.43 19.25 3.16
C LEU A 101 -5.01 17.83 3.22
N LEU A 102 -4.31 16.84 2.67
CA LEU A 102 -4.69 15.42 2.73
C LEU A 102 -4.79 14.94 4.19
N MET A 103 -3.86 15.36 5.05
CA MET A 103 -3.82 14.95 6.46
C MET A 103 -4.72 15.80 7.36
N GLN A 104 -5.18 16.97 6.89
CA GLN A 104 -6.03 17.86 7.67
C GLN A 104 -7.36 17.17 8.06
N PRO A 105 -7.75 17.12 9.34
CA PRO A 105 -9.04 16.58 9.75
C PRO A 105 -10.19 17.54 9.36
N GLY A 106 -11.42 17.03 9.32
CA GLY A 106 -12.63 17.84 9.13
C GLY A 106 -13.51 17.45 7.94
N THR A 107 -13.02 16.57 7.06
CA THR A 107 -13.83 15.92 6.01
C THR A 107 -13.53 14.41 5.97
N THR A 108 -14.29 13.67 5.17
CA THR A 108 -14.08 12.21 5.06
C THR A 108 -12.76 11.87 4.39
N VAL A 109 -12.21 10.69 4.68
CA VAL A 109 -11.00 10.17 4.00
C VAL A 109 -11.17 10.19 2.47
N GLN A 110 -12.34 9.79 1.96
CA GLN A 110 -12.62 9.81 0.53
C GLN A 110 -12.56 11.22 -0.05
N THR A 111 -13.16 12.21 0.62
CA THR A 111 -13.14 13.61 0.18
C THR A 111 -11.72 14.15 0.09
N ARG A 112 -10.88 13.86 1.10
CA ARG A 112 -9.47 14.30 1.11
C ARG A 112 -8.65 13.63 0.03
N LEU A 113 -8.85 12.33 -0.20
CA LEU A 113 -8.19 11.58 -1.26
C LEU A 113 -8.59 12.10 -2.66
N ASP A 114 -9.89 12.33 -2.89
CA ASP A 114 -10.38 12.88 -4.17
C ASP A 114 -9.80 14.28 -4.42
N ALA A 115 -9.80 15.15 -3.41
CA ALA A 115 -9.24 16.50 -3.51
C ALA A 115 -7.73 16.47 -3.80
N PHE A 116 -6.98 15.60 -3.13
CA PHE A 116 -5.55 15.43 -3.39
C PHE A 116 -5.28 14.98 -4.81
N VAL A 117 -6.00 13.96 -5.32
CA VAL A 117 -5.81 13.46 -6.69
C VAL A 117 -6.18 14.52 -7.72
N ALA A 118 -7.24 15.31 -7.48
CA ALA A 118 -7.68 16.38 -8.37
C ALA A 118 -6.67 17.56 -8.46
N ALA A 119 -5.72 17.66 -7.53
CA ALA A 119 -4.65 18.66 -7.59
C ALA A 119 -3.55 18.33 -8.62
N PHE A 120 -3.59 17.14 -9.23
CA PHE A 120 -2.62 16.70 -10.25
C PHE A 120 -3.30 16.55 -11.62
N PRO A 121 -2.53 16.65 -12.73
CA PRO A 121 -3.05 16.35 -14.06
C PRO A 121 -3.71 14.97 -14.14
N ALA A 122 -4.90 14.90 -14.73
CA ALA A 122 -5.71 13.66 -14.83
C ALA A 122 -5.17 12.63 -15.85
N ASP A 123 -3.90 12.73 -16.25
CA ASP A 123 -3.29 11.86 -17.25
C ASP A 123 -2.54 10.66 -16.61
N ARG A 124 -1.98 9.80 -17.47
CA ARG A 124 -1.29 8.57 -17.02
C ARG A 124 0.01 8.83 -16.26
N THR A 125 0.60 10.02 -16.38
CA THR A 125 1.88 10.39 -15.77
C THR A 125 1.72 10.57 -14.26
N CYS A 126 0.58 11.09 -13.81
CA CYS A 126 0.31 11.39 -12.40
C CYS A 126 -0.58 10.36 -11.68
N ARG A 127 -0.86 9.20 -12.29
CA ARG A 127 -1.60 8.10 -11.63
C ARG A 127 -0.99 7.62 -10.30
N TRP A 128 0.29 7.90 -10.07
CA TRP A 128 0.96 7.59 -8.80
C TRP A 128 0.45 8.47 -7.64
N ALA A 129 -0.17 9.62 -7.90
CA ALA A 129 -0.67 10.52 -6.86
C ALA A 129 -1.74 9.85 -5.99
N ARG A 130 -2.61 9.03 -6.60
CA ARG A 130 -3.58 8.21 -5.85
C ARG A 130 -2.88 7.24 -4.90
N ASP A 131 -1.89 6.50 -5.39
CA ASP A 131 -1.16 5.53 -4.57
C ASP A 131 -0.37 6.23 -3.45
N LEU A 132 0.21 7.41 -3.72
CA LEU A 132 0.85 8.23 -2.70
C LEU A 132 -0.13 8.60 -1.60
N ALA A 133 -1.30 9.16 -1.95
CA ALA A 133 -2.29 9.55 -0.97
C ALA A 133 -2.79 8.35 -0.15
N ALA A 134 -3.06 7.23 -0.81
CA ALA A 134 -3.52 6.00 -0.17
C ALA A 134 -2.48 5.46 0.82
N GLU A 135 -1.20 5.40 0.44
CA GLU A 135 -0.12 4.95 1.31
C GLU A 135 0.09 5.88 2.50
N VAL A 136 0.09 7.20 2.28
CA VAL A 136 0.25 8.19 3.36
C VAL A 136 -0.88 8.07 4.37
N LEU A 137 -2.14 8.07 3.91
CA LEU A 137 -3.30 7.95 4.80
C LEU A 137 -3.30 6.62 5.58
N HIS A 138 -3.04 5.51 4.88
CA HIS A 138 -3.06 4.18 5.48
C HIS A 138 -1.94 3.99 6.50
N PHE A 139 -0.68 4.25 6.15
CA PHE A 139 0.43 4.00 7.08
C PHE A 139 0.47 4.97 8.26
N CYS A 140 -0.24 6.10 8.19
CA CYS A 140 -0.48 6.96 9.35
C CYS A 140 -1.55 6.41 10.32
N ALA A 141 -2.50 5.60 9.84
CA ALA A 141 -3.60 5.04 10.64
C ALA A 141 -4.11 3.70 10.05
N PRO A 142 -3.31 2.61 10.10
CA PRO A 142 -3.57 1.39 9.33
C PRO A 142 -4.82 0.61 9.77
N ASP A 143 -5.25 0.82 11.03
CA ASP A 143 -6.47 0.24 11.56
C ASP A 143 -7.73 1.04 11.20
N GLU A 144 -7.59 2.34 10.87
CA GLU A 144 -8.72 3.21 10.53
C GLU A 144 -8.91 3.37 9.02
N THR A 145 -7.82 3.44 8.27
CA THR A 145 -7.83 3.66 6.82
C THR A 145 -7.27 2.43 6.11
N PRO A 146 -8.05 1.74 5.27
CA PRO A 146 -7.53 0.60 4.50
C PRO A 146 -6.50 1.05 3.47
N LEU A 147 -5.62 0.13 3.04
CA LEU A 147 -4.69 0.41 1.94
C LEU A 147 -5.46 0.43 0.61
N MET A 148 -5.56 1.61 0.00
CA MET A 148 -6.39 1.85 -1.21
C MET A 148 -5.58 2.04 -2.49
N THR A 149 -4.38 1.45 -2.54
CA THR A 149 -3.51 1.50 -3.71
C THR A 149 -4.08 0.70 -4.87
N ARG A 150 -3.63 0.99 -6.09
CA ARG A 150 -4.13 0.34 -7.30
C ARG A 150 -3.78 -1.15 -7.42
N TRP A 151 -2.78 -1.63 -6.68
CA TRP A 151 -2.50 -3.07 -6.64
C TRP A 151 -3.47 -3.81 -5.71
N MET A 152 -4.14 -3.12 -4.79
CA MET A 152 -5.25 -3.68 -4.03
C MET A 152 -6.48 -3.79 -4.94
N TRP A 153 -6.87 -2.68 -5.57
CA TRP A 153 -7.91 -2.65 -6.59
C TRP A 153 -7.80 -1.42 -7.51
N ASP A 154 -7.85 -1.64 -8.82
CA ASP A 154 -7.95 -0.62 -9.86
C ASP A 154 -9.15 -0.95 -10.76
N ALA A 155 -10.28 -0.25 -10.53
CA ALA A 155 -11.51 -0.44 -11.28
C ALA A 155 -11.36 -0.08 -12.77
N GLN A 156 -10.39 0.78 -13.14
CA GLN A 156 -10.19 1.17 -14.53
C GLN A 156 -9.56 0.03 -15.33
N SER A 157 -8.63 -0.73 -14.75
CA SER A 157 -8.01 -1.89 -15.40
C SER A 157 -8.65 -3.23 -15.03
N GLY A 158 -9.51 -3.26 -14.01
CA GLY A 158 -10.08 -4.49 -13.47
C GLY A 158 -8.98 -5.42 -12.94
N SER A 159 -8.04 -4.86 -12.18
CA SER A 159 -6.87 -5.58 -11.66
C SER A 159 -6.59 -5.24 -10.21
N GLY A 160 -5.89 -6.14 -9.52
CA GLY A 160 -5.47 -5.98 -8.14
C GLY A 160 -5.77 -7.24 -7.33
N VAL A 161 -5.31 -7.31 -6.08
CA VAL A 161 -5.52 -8.47 -5.22
C VAL A 161 -6.99 -8.84 -5.09
N LEU A 162 -7.89 -7.83 -5.06
CA LEU A 162 -9.32 -8.08 -4.90
C LEU A 162 -9.82 -9.04 -5.99
N ARG A 163 -9.34 -8.92 -7.23
CA ARG A 163 -9.68 -9.85 -8.32
C ARG A 163 -9.34 -11.30 -8.01
N GLU A 164 -8.24 -11.53 -7.28
CA GLU A 164 -7.70 -12.86 -6.98
C GLU A 164 -8.41 -13.52 -5.80
N ILE A 165 -9.26 -12.79 -5.07
CA ILE A 165 -10.00 -13.29 -3.90
C ILE A 165 -11.50 -13.00 -3.98
N TRP A 166 -11.98 -12.42 -5.07
CA TRP A 166 -13.39 -12.05 -5.25
C TRP A 166 -14.09 -13.02 -6.21
N PHE A 167 -14.84 -13.97 -5.65
CA PHE A 167 -15.55 -15.02 -6.38
C PHE A 167 -16.96 -15.20 -5.80
N ASN A 168 -17.92 -15.61 -6.64
CA ASN A 168 -19.20 -16.07 -6.11
C ASN A 168 -19.11 -17.50 -5.52
N ASP A 169 -20.18 -17.97 -4.86
CA ASP A 169 -20.28 -19.33 -4.28
C ASP A 169 -20.00 -20.46 -5.30
N ASP A 170 -20.17 -20.21 -6.59
CA ASP A 170 -19.88 -21.16 -7.68
C ASP A 170 -18.42 -21.11 -8.17
N GLY A 171 -17.56 -20.31 -7.54
CA GLY A 171 -16.16 -20.11 -7.92
C GLY A 171 -15.99 -19.31 -9.23
N ARG A 172 -17.00 -18.56 -9.66
CA ARG A 172 -16.94 -17.70 -10.86
C ARG A 172 -16.45 -16.30 -10.50
N GLU A 173 -15.62 -15.77 -11.39
CA GLU A 173 -15.18 -14.37 -11.37
C GLU A 173 -16.39 -13.44 -11.53
N LEU A 174 -16.52 -12.47 -10.62
CA LEU A 174 -17.55 -11.43 -10.68
C LEU A 174 -17.08 -10.30 -11.61
N ASP A 175 -18.01 -9.60 -12.28
CA ASP A 175 -17.65 -8.52 -13.22
C ASP A 175 -16.94 -7.37 -12.48
N PRO A 176 -15.65 -7.10 -12.78
CA PRO A 176 -14.88 -5.99 -12.21
C PRO A 176 -15.56 -4.64 -12.27
N ARG A 177 -16.43 -4.40 -13.27
CA ARG A 177 -17.13 -3.13 -13.44
C ARG A 177 -18.19 -2.86 -12.37
N ASN A 178 -18.58 -3.89 -11.62
CA ASN A 178 -19.59 -3.78 -10.57
C ASN A 178 -19.02 -3.35 -9.21
N ILE A 179 -17.70 -3.20 -9.09
CA ILE A 179 -17.05 -2.72 -7.87
C ILE A 179 -16.35 -1.39 -8.10
N SER A 180 -16.73 -0.41 -7.27
CA SER A 180 -16.06 0.88 -7.22
C SER A 180 -14.65 0.77 -6.64
N ASP A 181 -13.71 1.60 -7.09
CA ASP A 181 -12.42 1.81 -6.45
C ASP A 181 -12.49 2.94 -5.41
N ARG A 182 -13.50 2.90 -4.53
CA ARG A 182 -13.76 3.93 -3.51
C ARG A 182 -13.71 3.35 -2.09
N LEU A 183 -13.57 4.23 -1.10
CA LEU A 183 -13.41 3.90 0.31
C LEU A 183 -14.40 2.84 0.83
N PRO A 184 -15.71 2.87 0.52
CA PRO A 184 -16.63 1.83 0.98
C PRO A 184 -16.22 0.42 0.56
N THR A 185 -15.72 0.23 -0.67
CA THR A 185 -15.20 -1.06 -1.14
C THR A 185 -14.00 -1.53 -0.33
N PHE A 186 -13.05 -0.63 -0.05
CA PHE A 186 -11.86 -1.00 0.72
C PHE A 186 -12.17 -1.22 2.22
N LEU A 187 -13.18 -0.54 2.76
CA LEU A 187 -13.69 -0.81 4.11
C LEU A 187 -14.39 -2.18 4.19
N ALA A 188 -15.17 -2.55 3.18
CA ALA A 188 -15.75 -3.89 3.07
C ALA A 188 -14.66 -4.97 3.02
N LEU A 189 -13.66 -4.78 2.14
CA LEU A 189 -12.50 -5.68 2.02
C LEU A 189 -11.78 -5.83 3.36
N LYS A 190 -11.49 -4.71 4.03
CA LYS A 190 -10.87 -4.72 5.35
C LYS A 190 -11.72 -5.50 6.37
N SER A 191 -13.03 -5.28 6.40
CA SER A 191 -13.93 -5.94 7.34
C SER A 191 -13.97 -7.46 7.12
N GLU A 192 -14.16 -7.92 5.89
CA GLU A 192 -14.23 -9.35 5.57
C GLU A 192 -12.89 -10.07 5.80
N LEU A 193 -11.76 -9.42 5.44
CA LEU A 193 -10.43 -9.95 5.74
C LEU A 193 -10.16 -10.00 7.25
N GLU A 194 -10.63 -9.03 8.02
CA GLU A 194 -10.51 -9.06 9.48
C GLU A 194 -11.24 -10.27 10.08
N THR A 195 -12.48 -10.52 9.64
CA THR A 195 -13.24 -11.71 10.05
C THR A 195 -12.47 -12.98 9.72
N PHE A 196 -11.99 -13.12 8.47
CA PHE A 196 -11.17 -14.25 8.06
C PHE A 196 -9.94 -14.45 8.95
N LEU A 197 -9.17 -13.37 9.19
CA LEU A 197 -7.94 -13.43 9.99
C LEU A 197 -8.23 -13.83 11.45
N ARG A 198 -9.33 -13.33 12.05
CA ARG A 198 -9.77 -13.72 13.39
C ARG A 198 -10.09 -15.20 13.48
N ASP A 199 -10.83 -15.72 12.52
CA ASP A 199 -11.22 -17.13 12.45
C ASP A 199 -10.00 -18.06 12.24
N ASN A 200 -8.89 -17.51 11.71
CA ASN A 200 -7.64 -18.23 11.48
C ASN A 200 -6.54 -17.87 12.51
N GLY A 201 -6.92 -17.35 13.69
CA GLY A 201 -6.02 -17.24 14.84
C GLY A 201 -5.14 -15.98 14.88
N THR A 202 -5.43 -14.97 14.07
CA THR A 202 -4.80 -13.64 14.19
C THR A 202 -5.59 -12.76 15.15
N TYR A 203 -4.91 -12.13 16.11
CA TYR A 203 -5.55 -11.31 17.16
C TYR A 203 -4.98 -9.90 17.33
N ARG A 204 -3.98 -9.51 16.53
CA ARG A 204 -3.30 -8.21 16.60
C ARG A 204 -2.90 -7.73 15.20
N ASP A 205 -2.62 -6.43 15.09
CA ASP A 205 -2.05 -5.81 13.89
C ASP A 205 -2.88 -6.06 12.61
N PHE A 206 -4.22 -6.07 12.72
CA PHE A 206 -5.11 -6.48 11.63
C PHE A 206 -4.87 -5.68 10.34
N GLY A 207 -4.71 -4.35 10.41
CA GLY A 207 -4.42 -3.56 9.21
C GLY A 207 -3.18 -4.06 8.47
N LEU A 208 -2.06 -4.22 9.18
CA LEU A 208 -0.80 -4.61 8.57
C LEU A 208 -0.77 -6.09 8.14
N MET A 209 -1.47 -6.97 8.87
CA MET A 209 -1.62 -8.38 8.50
C MET A 209 -2.47 -8.54 7.24
N GLN A 210 -3.52 -7.73 7.07
CA GLN A 210 -4.33 -7.68 5.85
C GLN A 210 -3.46 -7.28 4.65
N ASP A 211 -2.64 -6.25 4.80
CA ASP A 211 -1.74 -5.82 3.72
C ASP A 211 -0.74 -6.91 3.35
N LEU A 212 -0.18 -7.61 4.35
CA LEU A 212 0.77 -8.69 4.14
C LEU A 212 0.15 -9.87 3.40
N LEU A 213 -1.03 -10.32 3.84
CA LEU A 213 -1.79 -11.37 3.17
C LEU A 213 -2.13 -10.98 1.73
N CYS A 214 -2.67 -9.77 1.55
CA CYS A 214 -3.04 -9.28 0.23
C CYS A 214 -1.83 -9.17 -0.70
N ALA A 215 -0.71 -8.62 -0.21
CA ALA A 215 0.52 -8.53 -0.98
C ALA A 215 1.04 -9.91 -1.38
N HIS A 216 0.95 -10.90 -0.49
CA HIS A 216 1.39 -12.26 -0.79
C HIS A 216 0.52 -12.92 -1.86
N ILE A 217 -0.80 -12.85 -1.73
CA ILE A 217 -1.74 -13.39 -2.72
C ILE A 217 -1.51 -12.73 -4.08
N TYR A 218 -1.37 -11.40 -4.13
CA TYR A 218 -1.13 -10.70 -5.39
C TYR A 218 0.26 -10.97 -5.97
N SER A 219 1.25 -11.25 -5.11
CA SER A 219 2.59 -11.64 -5.55
C SER A 219 2.57 -12.95 -6.35
N ARG A 220 1.72 -13.91 -5.97
CA ARG A 220 1.53 -15.16 -6.71
C ARG A 220 1.00 -14.91 -8.12
N TYR A 221 -0.02 -14.07 -8.25
CA TYR A 221 -0.53 -13.65 -9.56
C TYR A 221 0.58 -13.04 -10.43
N ILE A 222 1.43 -12.18 -9.85
CA ILE A 222 2.57 -11.58 -10.57
C ILE A 222 3.57 -12.65 -11.02
N ASN A 223 3.89 -13.63 -10.18
CA ASN A 223 4.83 -14.71 -10.50
C ASN A 223 4.28 -15.65 -11.57
N ASP A 224 3.01 -16.03 -11.49
CA ASP A 224 2.34 -16.92 -12.45
C ASP A 224 2.21 -16.27 -13.83
N ARG A 225 1.86 -14.98 -13.87
CA ARG A 225 1.79 -14.22 -15.13
C ARG A 225 3.16 -13.82 -15.67
N GLY A 226 4.12 -13.53 -14.78
CA GLY A 226 5.50 -13.16 -15.13
C GLY A 226 6.31 -14.33 -15.68
N SER A 227 6.15 -15.52 -15.10
CA SER A 227 6.79 -16.75 -15.57
C SER A 227 6.34 -17.15 -16.97
N THR A 228 5.10 -16.81 -17.39
CA THR A 228 4.59 -17.09 -18.74
C THR A 228 5.43 -16.40 -19.84
N TYR A 229 6.12 -15.30 -19.54
CA TYR A 229 7.02 -14.61 -20.48
C TYR A 229 8.50 -15.00 -20.36
N LEU A 230 8.90 -15.76 -19.33
CA LEU A 230 10.31 -15.95 -18.95
C LEU A 230 10.67 -17.40 -18.57
N LYS A 231 10.01 -18.41 -19.13
CA LYS A 231 10.31 -19.84 -18.89
C LYS A 231 11.72 -20.30 -19.32
N GLY A 232 12.55 -19.44 -19.91
CA GLY A 232 13.86 -19.82 -20.45
C GLY A 232 15.03 -19.86 -19.45
N ASP A 233 15.09 -18.93 -18.49
CA ASP A 233 16.40 -18.55 -17.91
C ASP A 233 16.55 -18.67 -16.39
N PHE A 234 15.55 -19.15 -15.64
CA PHE A 234 15.56 -19.05 -14.17
C PHE A 234 15.38 -20.39 -13.45
N ALA A 235 16.41 -21.23 -13.49
CA ALA A 235 16.60 -22.32 -12.53
C ALA A 235 17.44 -21.78 -11.35
N GLY A 236 16.78 -21.20 -10.36
CA GLY A 236 17.34 -20.81 -9.06
C GLY A 236 16.23 -20.74 -8.03
N THR A 237 16.54 -20.98 -6.75
CA THR A 237 15.59 -20.80 -5.64
C THR A 237 15.15 -19.34 -5.57
N GLU A 238 14.01 -19.04 -6.17
CA GLU A 238 13.37 -17.74 -6.10
C GLU A 238 12.95 -17.49 -4.64
N ASP A 239 13.35 -16.36 -4.07
CA ASP A 239 12.90 -15.98 -2.73
C ASP A 239 11.38 -15.74 -2.78
N ALA A 240 10.62 -16.66 -2.15
CA ALA A 240 9.17 -16.67 -2.15
C ALA A 240 8.53 -15.37 -1.62
N MET A 241 9.27 -14.61 -0.80
CA MET A 241 8.80 -13.34 -0.23
C MET A 241 9.27 -12.12 -1.03
N ALA A 242 10.06 -12.27 -2.09
CA ALA A 242 10.64 -11.14 -2.82
C ALA A 242 9.59 -10.18 -3.38
N HIS A 243 8.56 -10.69 -4.07
CA HIS A 243 7.49 -9.86 -4.62
C HIS A 243 6.56 -9.30 -3.55
N THR A 244 6.27 -10.08 -2.49
CA THR A 244 5.52 -9.63 -1.30
C THR A 244 6.20 -8.43 -0.64
N ARG A 245 7.49 -8.55 -0.30
CA ARG A 245 8.30 -7.45 0.26
C ARG A 245 8.33 -6.26 -0.68
N ARG A 246 8.47 -6.51 -1.98
CA ARG A 246 8.51 -5.45 -2.98
C ARG A 246 7.20 -4.68 -3.06
N LEU A 247 6.03 -5.32 -2.99
CA LEU A 247 4.73 -4.64 -3.06
C LEU A 247 4.50 -3.72 -1.85
N LEU A 248 4.96 -4.15 -0.68
CA LEU A 248 4.86 -3.39 0.58
C LEU A 248 5.97 -2.35 0.76
N GLY A 249 6.94 -2.32 -0.14
CA GLY A 249 8.13 -1.47 -0.05
C GLY A 249 9.10 -1.88 1.05
N LEU A 250 9.05 -3.12 1.53
CA LEU A 250 10.00 -3.69 2.49
C LEU A 250 11.30 -4.17 1.83
N ASP A 251 11.37 -4.14 0.50
CA ASP A 251 12.59 -4.50 -0.24
C ASP A 251 13.71 -3.48 -0.09
N CYS A 252 13.47 -2.34 0.57
CA CYS A 252 14.51 -1.35 0.89
C CYS A 252 15.25 -1.63 2.20
N TYR A 253 14.80 -2.58 3.02
CA TYR A 253 15.53 -2.97 4.23
C TYR A 253 16.70 -3.88 3.85
N GLU A 254 17.91 -3.49 4.22
CA GLU A 254 19.12 -4.30 4.18
C GLU A 254 19.71 -4.41 5.60
N ARG A 255 20.67 -5.31 5.82
CA ARG A 255 21.30 -5.50 7.16
C ARG A 255 21.91 -4.22 7.73
N ASP A 256 22.35 -3.32 6.85
CA ASP A 256 23.04 -2.07 7.19
C ASP A 256 22.10 -0.84 7.21
N GLY A 257 20.78 -1.04 7.07
CA GLY A 257 19.76 0.02 7.16
C GLY A 257 18.84 0.10 5.94
N ILE A 258 18.22 1.27 5.74
CA ILE A 258 17.28 1.53 4.65
C ILE A 258 18.04 2.02 3.42
N ARG A 259 17.94 1.28 2.32
CA ARG A 259 18.49 1.66 1.03
C ARG A 259 17.49 2.50 0.24
N MET A 260 17.89 3.72 -0.12
CA MET A 260 17.12 4.59 -1.00
C MET A 260 16.85 3.91 -2.36
N LYS A 261 15.57 3.78 -2.73
CA LYS A 261 15.11 3.17 -4.00
C LYS A 261 14.24 4.11 -4.84
N VAL A 262 14.44 5.41 -4.70
CA VAL A 262 13.78 6.44 -5.50
C VAL A 262 14.69 6.90 -6.63
N LYS A 263 14.11 7.12 -7.83
CA LYS A 263 14.80 7.81 -8.91
C LYS A 263 14.91 9.30 -8.54
N LEU A 264 16.11 9.79 -8.28
CA LEU A 264 16.33 11.19 -7.94
C LEU A 264 16.15 12.10 -9.17
N PRO A 265 15.71 13.35 -9.00
CA PRO A 265 15.86 14.39 -10.02
C PRO A 265 17.34 14.54 -10.43
N GLU A 266 17.61 14.89 -11.69
CA GLU A 266 18.98 15.10 -12.18
C GLU A 266 19.74 16.19 -11.41
N THR A 267 19.02 17.10 -10.76
CA THR A 267 19.54 18.20 -9.95
C THR A 267 19.91 17.81 -8.51
N MET A 268 19.62 16.58 -8.07
CA MET A 268 19.90 16.10 -6.71
C MET A 268 20.99 15.02 -6.69
N SER A 269 21.96 15.14 -5.79
CA SER A 269 23.02 14.14 -5.60
C SER A 269 22.65 13.09 -4.54
N VAL A 270 23.21 11.88 -4.66
CA VAL A 270 22.99 10.75 -3.74
C VAL A 270 23.46 11.07 -2.31
N ALA A 271 24.45 11.97 -2.15
CA ALA A 271 25.01 12.33 -0.85
C ALA A 271 24.05 13.13 0.06
N LEU A 272 22.96 13.70 -0.49
CA LEU A 272 21.94 14.43 0.27
C LEU A 272 20.89 13.52 0.91
N ALA A 273 20.92 12.21 0.63
CA ALA A 273 19.91 11.26 1.04
C ALA A 273 20.42 10.34 2.16
N THR A 274 20.56 10.88 3.38
CA THR A 274 20.76 10.04 4.56
C THR A 274 19.51 9.18 4.76
N PRO A 275 19.64 7.86 5.02
CA PRO A 275 18.50 7.02 5.36
C PRO A 275 17.71 7.62 6.52
N LEU A 276 16.38 7.65 6.39
CA LEU A 276 15.52 8.07 7.49
C LEU A 276 15.72 7.13 8.68
N GLN A 277 16.00 7.70 9.84
CA GLN A 277 16.01 7.02 11.11
C GLN A 277 14.85 7.57 11.94
N LEU A 278 14.26 6.73 12.79
CA LEU A 278 13.38 7.23 13.84
C LEU A 278 14.28 7.92 14.88
N ASP A 279 13.94 9.14 15.27
CA ASP A 279 14.56 9.76 16.44
C ASP A 279 14.24 8.89 17.67
N ALA A 280 15.28 8.51 18.43
CA ALA A 280 15.19 7.62 19.58
C ALA A 280 14.48 8.27 20.78
#